data_AF-A0A4R0UIG6-F1
#
_entry.id   AF-A0A4R0UIG6-F1
#
_cell.length_a   1.000
_cell.length_b   1.000
_cell.length_c   1.000
_cell.angle_alpha   90.00
_cell.angle_beta   90.00
_cell.angle_gamma   90.00
#
_symmetry.space_group_name_H-M   'P 1'
#
loop_
_entity.id
_entity.type
_entity.pdbx_description
1 polymer ?
#
loop_
_entity_poly.entity_id
_entity_poly.type
_entity_poly.pdbx_seq_one_letter_code
_entity_poly.pdbx_strand_id
1 'polypeptide(L)'
;MSMNDAILTVAQAQQQGDAIPVDVPPMTQSAPDMGKPPATPKTKTDTMEEPRLWPEIRQLIEADIQNAPRELQREIGPSELGTDCVHCLAAKLAGWPERRSPGWLPFVGTCVHEHFEQMFRELNRDPAHQFLYTSEDNVTELVERWRSEYRVTVGRLQGLHGGYDVTGSIDLWDRKTHSTIDWKNVGNTTVTKVKAHGPSQQYRVQASLYGMGLQNEGERVERNCIYFLPSNKTSLGDALPWETRFDPEPGKWALARAQLLVNLMDCVEQAEGADVRDSWIKQLPAASPDRCFSCKGRVWPDMSALPEFDDKPWPDVPDKWLQLIPLIESEYQFTE
;
A
#
# COMPACT_ATOMS: atom_id res chain seq x y z
N MET A 1 24.17 22.11 -54.25
CA MET A 1 25.22 21.34 -53.54
C MET A 1 25.00 21.59 -52.05
N SER A 2 23.98 20.99 -51.43
CA SER A 2 23.79 19.62 -50.92
C SER A 2 24.43 19.38 -49.56
N MET A 3 23.56 19.11 -48.59
CA MET A 3 23.77 18.50 -47.27
C MET A 3 24.70 17.28 -47.32
N ASN A 4 25.67 17.20 -46.39
CA ASN A 4 26.06 16.03 -45.59
C ASN A 4 27.51 16.16 -45.06
N ASP A 5 27.75 16.90 -43.97
CA ASP A 5 29.08 16.89 -43.29
C ASP A 5 29.02 17.28 -41.80
N ALA A 6 28.03 16.80 -41.05
CA ALA A 6 27.92 17.04 -39.60
C ALA A 6 27.87 15.74 -38.77
N ILE A 7 28.60 14.72 -39.21
CA ILE A 7 28.86 13.50 -38.43
C ILE A 7 30.34 13.16 -38.62
N LEU A 8 31.23 13.69 -37.77
CA LEU A 8 32.54 13.11 -37.40
C LEU A 8 33.41 14.16 -36.65
N THR A 9 33.07 14.56 -35.42
CA THR A 9 34.05 15.32 -34.60
C THR A 9 33.81 15.27 -33.08
N VAL A 10 33.63 14.09 -32.48
CA VAL A 10 33.88 13.90 -31.03
C VAL A 10 34.46 12.50 -30.74
N ALA A 11 35.41 12.08 -31.57
CA ALA A 11 36.25 10.92 -31.29
C ALA A 11 37.70 11.35 -31.46
N GLN A 12 38.49 11.21 -30.39
CA GLN A 12 39.93 11.48 -30.24
C GLN A 12 40.26 12.78 -29.50
N ALA A 13 40.30 12.70 -28.17
CA ALA A 13 41.45 13.10 -27.34
C ALA A 13 41.03 13.14 -25.87
N GLN A 14 41.33 12.07 -25.13
CA GLN A 14 41.83 12.13 -23.73
C GLN A 14 42.03 10.69 -23.24
N GLN A 15 43.19 10.14 -23.57
CA GLN A 15 43.86 9.13 -22.74
C GLN A 15 44.83 9.89 -21.83
N GLN A 16 44.75 9.67 -20.51
CA GLN A 16 45.87 9.40 -19.59
C GLN A 16 45.38 9.43 -18.13
N GLY A 17 45.68 8.37 -17.37
CA GLY A 17 45.84 8.45 -15.90
C GLY A 17 44.91 7.60 -15.03
N ASP A 18 45.43 6.44 -14.62
CA ASP A 18 45.25 5.77 -13.32
C ASP A 18 43.99 4.94 -12.97
N ALA A 19 44.08 3.70 -13.45
CA ALA A 19 43.71 2.39 -12.89
C ALA A 19 43.15 2.26 -11.45
N ILE A 20 41.97 1.61 -11.36
CA ILE A 20 41.68 0.52 -10.40
C ILE A 20 40.91 -0.58 -11.20
N PRO A 21 41.29 -1.87 -11.16
CA PRO A 21 40.75 -2.88 -12.08
C PRO A 21 39.39 -3.40 -11.61
N VAL A 22 38.39 -3.31 -12.49
CA VAL A 22 37.15 -4.08 -12.39
C VAL A 22 37.32 -5.30 -13.29
N ASP A 23 37.47 -6.48 -12.69
CA ASP A 23 37.44 -7.75 -13.40
C ASP A 23 36.06 -7.94 -14.05
N VAL A 24 36.06 -7.99 -15.39
CA VAL A 24 34.91 -8.44 -16.20
C VAL A 24 35.16 -9.90 -16.58
N PRO A 25 34.32 -10.86 -16.18
CA PRO A 25 34.35 -12.18 -16.79
C PRO A 25 33.53 -12.21 -18.10
N PRO A 26 33.89 -13.11 -19.02
CA PRO A 26 33.48 -13.05 -20.43
C PRO A 26 32.04 -13.51 -20.65
N MET A 27 31.42 -12.97 -21.71
CA MET A 27 30.19 -13.52 -22.26
C MET A 27 30.46 -14.92 -22.84
N THR A 28 29.83 -15.93 -22.27
CA THR A 28 29.49 -17.18 -22.97
C THR A 28 27.97 -17.31 -22.99
N GLN A 29 27.42 -17.38 -24.20
CA GLN A 29 26.02 -17.71 -24.43
C GLN A 29 25.80 -19.18 -24.06
N SER A 30 24.82 -19.44 -23.19
CA SER A 30 24.23 -20.77 -22.96
C SER A 30 22.71 -20.61 -22.86
N ALA A 31 22.02 -21.62 -23.40
CA ALA A 31 20.57 -21.73 -23.65
C ALA A 31 19.68 -21.59 -22.38
N PRO A 32 18.34 -21.48 -22.52
CA PRO A 32 17.44 -21.05 -21.44
C PRO A 32 17.28 -22.14 -20.37
N ASP A 33 17.61 -21.79 -19.13
CA ASP A 33 17.52 -22.66 -17.96
C ASP A 33 16.09 -22.66 -17.38
N MET A 34 15.47 -23.84 -17.38
CA MET A 34 14.14 -24.10 -16.88
C MET A 34 14.15 -24.17 -15.35
N GLY A 35 13.42 -23.26 -14.70
CA GLY A 35 12.88 -23.43 -13.35
C GLY A 35 13.88 -23.50 -12.19
N LYS A 36 14.20 -22.36 -11.57
CA LYS A 36 14.79 -22.35 -10.23
C LYS A 36 13.71 -22.59 -9.16
N PRO A 37 13.84 -23.59 -8.28
CA PRO A 37 12.99 -23.72 -7.09
C PRO A 37 13.20 -22.53 -6.11
N PRO A 38 12.24 -22.27 -5.20
CA PRO A 38 12.35 -21.19 -4.24
C PRO A 38 13.60 -21.37 -3.36
N ALA A 39 14.35 -20.28 -3.14
CA ALA A 39 15.60 -20.31 -2.42
C ALA A 39 15.40 -20.74 -0.96
N THR A 40 16.00 -21.87 -0.59
CA THR A 40 16.15 -22.32 0.80
C THR A 40 16.96 -21.29 1.60
N PRO A 41 16.59 -20.98 2.86
CA PRO A 41 17.38 -20.11 3.71
C PRO A 41 18.80 -20.67 3.85
N LYS A 42 19.81 -19.80 3.77
CA LYS A 42 21.20 -20.19 4.05
C LYS A 42 21.33 -20.46 5.56
N THR A 43 21.13 -21.72 5.96
CA THR A 43 21.51 -22.22 7.28
C THR A 43 23.00 -21.98 7.46
N LYS A 44 23.39 -21.09 8.38
CA LYS A 44 24.79 -21.02 8.83
C LYS A 44 25.09 -22.34 9.53
N THR A 45 25.92 -23.16 8.90
CA THR A 45 26.48 -24.39 9.45
C THR A 45 27.33 -24.07 10.68
N ASP A 46 26.76 -24.31 11.86
CA ASP A 46 27.54 -24.84 12.99
C ASP A 46 26.92 -26.13 13.56
N THR A 47 25.88 -26.65 12.91
CA THR A 47 25.40 -28.02 13.09
C THR A 47 24.99 -28.54 11.71
N MET A 48 25.44 -29.74 11.32
CA MET A 48 25.03 -30.39 10.07
C MET A 48 23.59 -30.97 10.16
N GLU A 49 22.85 -30.67 11.22
CA GLU A 49 21.48 -31.14 11.41
C GLU A 49 20.49 -30.04 11.00
N GLU A 50 19.44 -30.42 10.27
CA GLU A 50 18.32 -29.53 10.04
C GLU A 50 17.65 -29.15 11.38
N PRO A 51 17.20 -27.89 11.56
CA PRO A 51 16.58 -27.48 12.81
C PRO A 51 15.28 -28.25 13.08
N ARG A 52 15.31 -29.21 14.02
CA ARG A 52 14.21 -30.16 14.26
C ARG A 52 12.89 -29.49 14.71
N LEU A 53 12.98 -28.39 15.45
CA LEU A 53 11.80 -27.68 15.98
C LEU A 53 11.27 -26.59 15.04
N TRP A 54 12.07 -26.14 14.08
CA TRP A 54 11.70 -25.01 13.24
C TRP A 54 10.43 -25.24 12.41
N PRO A 55 10.19 -26.41 11.80
CA PRO A 55 8.97 -26.64 11.03
C PRO A 55 7.69 -26.44 11.85
N GLU A 56 7.65 -26.98 13.08
CA GLU A 56 6.51 -26.85 13.99
C GLU A 56 6.32 -25.40 14.44
N ILE A 57 7.38 -24.74 14.91
CA ILE A 57 7.31 -23.35 15.37
C ILE A 57 6.93 -22.40 14.22
N ARG A 58 7.50 -22.59 13.03
CA ARG A 58 7.16 -21.82 11.84
C ARG A 58 5.69 -21.96 11.49
N GLN A 59 5.15 -23.19 11.52
CA GLN A 59 3.74 -23.44 11.22
C GLN A 59 2.83 -22.71 12.21
N LEU A 60 3.16 -22.73 13.50
CA LEU A 60 2.39 -22.01 14.53
C LEU A 60 2.39 -20.50 14.28
N ILE A 61 3.55 -19.92 13.98
CA ILE A 61 3.69 -18.48 13.68
C ILE A 61 2.92 -18.12 12.40
N GLU A 62 3.09 -18.89 11.32
CA GLU A 62 2.42 -18.63 10.05
C GLU A 62 0.89 -18.77 10.17
N ALA A 63 0.40 -19.73 10.96
CA ALA A 63 -1.02 -19.89 11.25
C ALA A 63 -1.58 -18.73 12.09
N ASP A 64 -0.84 -18.26 13.10
CA ASP A 64 -1.25 -17.09 13.89
C ASP A 64 -1.36 -15.83 13.01
N ILE A 65 -0.33 -15.57 12.19
CA ILE A 65 -0.33 -14.45 11.24
C ILE A 65 -1.53 -14.55 10.29
N GLN A 66 -1.77 -15.72 9.69
CA GLN A 66 -2.85 -15.90 8.72
C GLN A 66 -4.26 -15.70 9.31
N ASN A 67 -4.43 -15.97 10.61
CA ASN A 67 -5.71 -15.85 11.30
C ASN A 67 -5.85 -14.54 12.07
N ALA A 68 -4.88 -13.63 11.98
CA ALA A 68 -4.95 -12.32 12.61
C ALA A 68 -6.14 -11.50 12.06
N PRO A 69 -6.83 -10.69 12.88
CA PRO A 69 -8.02 -9.92 12.46
C PRO A 69 -7.80 -9.09 11.19
N ARG A 70 -6.60 -8.51 11.02
CA ARG A 70 -6.22 -7.71 9.85
C ARG A 70 -6.22 -8.52 8.55
N GLU A 71 -5.80 -9.77 8.58
CA GLU A 71 -5.76 -10.65 7.39
C GLU A 71 -7.16 -11.14 7.02
N LEU A 72 -8.09 -11.19 7.98
CA LEU A 72 -9.48 -11.58 7.75
C LEU A 72 -10.36 -10.42 7.24
N GLN A 73 -9.85 -9.18 7.25
CA GLN A 73 -10.59 -8.01 6.81
C GLN A 73 -10.84 -8.04 5.30
N ARG A 74 -12.12 -8.17 4.92
CA ARG A 74 -12.55 -8.19 3.52
C ARG A 74 -12.90 -6.80 2.99
N GLU A 75 -13.47 -5.95 3.83
CA GLU A 75 -13.86 -4.59 3.47
C GLU A 75 -12.64 -3.72 3.20
N ILE A 76 -12.69 -2.97 2.11
CA ILE A 76 -11.60 -2.08 1.73
C ILE A 76 -11.48 -0.92 2.71
N GLY A 77 -10.25 -0.58 3.09
CA GLY A 77 -9.94 0.53 3.98
C GLY A 77 -9.16 1.66 3.29
N PRO A 78 -8.91 2.77 4.02
CA PRO A 78 -8.14 3.91 3.53
C PRO A 78 -6.77 3.55 2.94
N SER A 79 -6.09 2.55 3.51
CA SER A 79 -4.78 2.09 3.05
C SER A 79 -4.79 1.53 1.63
N GLU A 80 -5.93 1.10 1.11
CA GLU A 80 -6.04 0.40 -0.17
C GLU A 80 -6.65 1.29 -1.26
N LEU A 81 -7.52 2.23 -0.89
CA LEU A 81 -8.17 3.16 -1.80
C LEU A 81 -7.20 4.04 -2.59
N GLY A 82 -5.99 4.27 -2.06
CA GLY A 82 -4.95 5.07 -2.71
C GLY A 82 -4.04 4.34 -3.70
N THR A 83 -4.24 3.04 -3.93
CA THR A 83 -3.42 2.26 -4.88
C THR A 83 -3.46 2.85 -6.29
N ASP A 84 -2.35 2.77 -7.04
CA ASP A 84 -2.29 3.14 -8.46
C ASP A 84 -2.73 1.97 -9.39
N CYS A 85 -2.93 0.78 -8.83
CA CYS A 85 -3.36 -0.40 -9.56
C CYS A 85 -4.89 -0.50 -9.61
N VAL A 86 -5.49 -0.06 -10.72
CA VAL A 86 -6.95 -0.06 -10.93
C VAL A 86 -7.51 -1.48 -10.93
N HIS A 87 -6.82 -2.42 -11.59
CA HIS A 87 -7.17 -3.85 -11.57
C HIS A 87 -7.31 -4.39 -10.14
N CYS A 88 -6.28 -4.22 -9.30
CA CYS A 88 -6.31 -4.75 -7.94
C CYS A 88 -7.37 -4.08 -7.06
N LEU A 89 -7.60 -2.78 -7.26
CA LEU A 89 -8.67 -2.05 -6.57
C LEU A 89 -10.03 -2.63 -6.94
N ALA A 90 -10.30 -2.84 -8.21
CA ALA A 90 -11.55 -3.41 -8.71
C ALA A 90 -11.75 -4.87 -8.27
N ALA A 91 -10.73 -5.71 -8.40
CA ALA A 91 -10.76 -7.10 -7.93
C ALA A 91 -11.12 -7.18 -6.43
N LYS A 92 -10.51 -6.31 -5.61
CA LYS A 92 -10.82 -6.25 -4.18
C LYS A 92 -12.24 -5.74 -3.91
N LEU A 93 -12.69 -4.70 -4.60
CA LEU A 93 -14.07 -4.18 -4.49
C LEU A 93 -15.12 -5.20 -4.93
N ALA A 94 -14.82 -6.03 -5.92
CA ALA A 94 -15.66 -7.14 -6.37
C ALA A 94 -15.62 -8.35 -5.43
N GLY A 95 -14.80 -8.32 -4.38
CA GLY A 95 -14.68 -9.40 -3.40
C GLY A 95 -13.97 -10.64 -3.96
N TRP A 96 -13.09 -10.47 -4.95
CA TRP A 96 -12.30 -11.59 -5.47
C TRP A 96 -11.52 -12.27 -4.34
N PRO A 97 -11.42 -13.62 -4.35
CA PRO A 97 -10.63 -14.31 -3.35
C PRO A 97 -9.15 -13.99 -3.55
N GLU A 98 -8.51 -13.51 -2.49
CA GLU A 98 -7.09 -13.16 -2.50
C GLU A 98 -6.24 -14.30 -1.92
N ARG A 99 -5.27 -14.78 -2.70
CA ARG A 99 -4.32 -15.82 -2.28
C ARG A 99 -3.04 -15.18 -1.78
N ARG A 100 -2.96 -14.93 -0.47
CA ARG A 100 -1.74 -14.41 0.18
C ARG A 100 -1.05 -15.50 1.00
N SER A 101 0.27 -15.53 0.94
CA SER A 101 1.09 -16.19 1.97
C SER A 101 1.19 -15.27 3.20
N PRO A 102 1.36 -15.82 4.42
CA PRO A 102 1.54 -15.04 5.63
C PRO A 102 2.66 -14.00 5.47
N GLY A 103 2.30 -12.72 5.63
CA GLY A 103 3.22 -11.60 5.43
C GLY A 103 4.07 -11.32 6.67
N TRP A 104 5.30 -11.83 6.71
CA TRP A 104 6.22 -11.53 7.83
C TRP A 104 6.46 -10.03 8.05
N LEU A 105 6.68 -9.25 6.99
CA LEU A 105 6.91 -7.81 7.10
C LEU A 105 5.67 -7.03 7.60
N PRO A 106 4.45 -7.27 7.05
CA PRO A 106 3.22 -6.76 7.65
C PRO A 106 3.06 -7.10 9.14
N PHE A 107 3.34 -8.36 9.54
CA PHE A 107 3.27 -8.78 10.94
C PHE A 107 4.21 -7.98 11.85
N VAL A 108 5.47 -7.80 11.44
CA VAL A 108 6.44 -6.95 12.16
C VAL A 108 5.91 -5.51 12.31
N GLY A 109 5.25 -4.97 11.28
CA GLY A 109 4.57 -3.67 11.36
C GLY A 109 3.46 -3.66 12.41
N THR A 110 2.55 -4.65 12.38
CA THR A 110 1.46 -4.79 13.35
C THR A 110 1.96 -4.81 14.79
N CYS A 111 3.00 -5.59 15.10
CA CYS A 111 3.57 -5.64 16.46
C CYS A 111 4.12 -4.28 16.92
N VAL A 112 4.70 -3.49 16.01
CA VAL A 112 5.20 -2.14 16.35
C VAL A 112 4.04 -1.19 16.63
N HIS A 113 2.97 -1.25 15.83
CA HIS A 113 1.79 -0.40 16.03
C HIS A 113 1.10 -0.71 17.37
N GLU A 114 0.90 -1.99 17.69
CA GLU A 114 0.32 -2.43 18.96
C GLU A 114 1.12 -1.93 20.17
N HIS A 115 2.46 -1.99 20.09
CA HIS A 115 3.32 -1.44 21.15
C HIS A 115 3.16 0.08 21.29
N PHE A 116 3.10 0.82 20.17
CA PHE A 116 2.91 2.27 20.20
C PHE A 116 1.53 2.67 20.73
N GLU A 117 0.48 1.95 20.36
CA GLU A 117 -0.86 2.14 20.91
C GLU A 117 -0.83 2.03 22.44
N GLN A 118 -0.23 0.95 22.97
CA GLN A 118 -0.10 0.77 24.41
C GLN A 118 0.69 1.92 25.06
N MET A 119 1.83 2.30 24.48
CA MET A 119 2.68 3.37 25.00
C MET A 119 1.93 4.70 25.09
N PHE A 120 1.26 5.15 24.03
CA PHE A 120 0.52 6.42 24.03
C PHE A 120 -0.68 6.38 24.98
N ARG A 121 -1.36 5.23 25.08
CA ARG A 121 -2.44 5.02 26.06
C ARG A 121 -1.94 5.12 27.50
N GLU A 122 -0.74 4.63 27.79
CA GLU A 122 -0.11 4.76 29.10
C GLU A 122 0.29 6.20 29.40
N LEU A 123 0.86 6.92 28.43
CA LEU A 123 1.21 8.34 28.58
C LEU A 123 -0.01 9.20 28.93
N ASN A 124 -1.18 8.94 28.34
CA ASN A 124 -2.41 9.66 28.68
C ASN A 124 -2.85 9.51 30.15
N ARG A 125 -2.34 8.53 30.90
CA ARG A 125 -2.65 8.39 32.34
C ARG A 125 -1.91 9.40 33.20
N ASP A 126 -0.83 10.00 32.67
CA ASP A 126 -0.06 11.03 33.35
C ASP A 126 -0.59 12.43 32.94
N PRO A 127 -1.09 13.24 33.89
CA PRO A 127 -1.52 14.62 33.62
C PRO A 127 -0.46 15.49 32.91
N ALA A 128 0.83 15.18 33.04
CA ALA A 128 1.90 15.91 32.34
C ALA A 128 1.85 15.75 30.81
N HIS A 129 1.22 14.71 30.29
CA HIS A 129 1.12 14.42 28.85
C HIS A 129 -0.24 14.80 28.25
N GLN A 130 -1.18 15.23 29.09
CA GLN A 130 -2.48 15.75 28.69
C GLN A 130 -2.38 17.23 28.29
N PHE A 131 -3.48 17.86 27.86
CA PHE A 131 -3.49 19.28 27.53
C PHE A 131 -4.78 19.98 27.97
N LEU A 132 -4.69 21.29 28.23
CA LEU A 132 -5.86 22.09 28.57
C LEU A 132 -6.69 22.34 27.30
N TYR A 133 -7.96 21.99 27.37
CA TYR A 133 -8.94 22.21 26.33
C TYR A 133 -10.09 23.04 26.90
N THR A 134 -10.55 24.02 26.14
CA THR A 134 -11.73 24.82 26.51
C THR A 134 -12.87 24.44 25.58
N SER A 135 -13.93 23.88 26.15
CA SER A 135 -15.13 23.51 25.40
C SER A 135 -15.94 24.73 24.97
N GLU A 136 -16.95 24.52 24.13
CA GLU A 136 -17.89 25.56 23.70
C GLU A 136 -18.64 26.20 24.88
N ASP A 137 -18.84 25.45 25.97
CA ASP A 137 -19.47 25.93 27.21
C ASP A 137 -18.52 26.75 28.11
N ASN A 138 -17.34 27.13 27.61
CA ASN A 138 -16.28 27.83 28.35
C ASN A 138 -15.75 27.08 29.59
N VAL A 139 -15.83 25.75 29.59
CA VAL A 139 -15.22 24.90 30.62
C VAL A 139 -13.81 24.53 30.17
N THR A 140 -12.80 24.91 30.96
CA THR A 140 -11.41 24.51 30.73
C THR A 140 -11.06 23.32 31.60
N GLU A 141 -10.70 22.21 30.98
CA GLU A 141 -10.26 21.01 31.68
C GLU A 141 -9.05 20.36 31.00
N LEU A 142 -8.41 19.46 31.73
CA LEU A 142 -7.31 18.68 31.23
C LEU A 142 -7.87 17.46 30.50
N VAL A 143 -7.56 17.30 29.21
CA VAL A 143 -8.09 16.22 28.37
C VAL A 143 -6.96 15.39 27.77
N GLU A 144 -7.30 14.16 27.37
CA GLU A 144 -6.39 13.29 26.63
C GLU A 144 -5.87 13.99 25.36
N ARG A 145 -4.56 13.90 25.15
CA ARG A 145 -3.90 14.44 23.97
C ARG A 145 -3.89 13.45 22.82
N TRP A 146 -3.58 12.20 23.13
CA TRP A 146 -3.26 11.17 22.15
C TRP A 146 -4.45 10.21 21.99
N ARG A 147 -5.03 10.08 20.81
CA ARG A 147 -5.96 8.98 20.52
C ARG A 147 -5.30 7.99 19.58
N SER A 148 -4.82 6.88 20.12
CA SER A 148 -4.22 5.80 19.34
C SER A 148 -5.28 4.84 18.80
N GLU A 149 -5.02 4.24 17.64
CA GLU A 149 -5.94 3.31 16.96
C GLU A 149 -7.38 3.85 16.87
N TYR A 150 -7.49 5.13 16.51
CA TYR A 150 -8.76 5.83 16.51
C TYR A 150 -9.55 5.51 15.25
N ARG A 151 -10.64 4.75 15.41
CA ARG A 151 -11.48 4.32 14.29
C ARG A 151 -12.40 5.45 13.84
N VAL A 152 -12.32 5.79 12.55
CA VAL A 152 -13.12 6.84 11.91
C VAL A 152 -13.84 6.32 10.67
N THR A 153 -14.96 6.94 10.32
CA THR A 153 -15.66 6.72 9.05
C THR A 153 -15.22 7.76 8.04
N VAL A 154 -14.51 7.34 6.98
CA VAL A 154 -13.91 8.27 6.00
C VAL A 154 -14.83 8.57 4.83
N GLY A 155 -15.84 7.73 4.59
CA GLY A 155 -16.78 7.86 3.50
C GLY A 155 -17.72 6.66 3.42
N ARG A 156 -18.52 6.59 2.36
CA ARG A 156 -19.45 5.48 2.12
C ARG A 156 -19.42 5.10 0.65
N LEU A 157 -19.39 3.80 0.38
CA LEU A 157 -19.53 3.24 -0.97
C LEU A 157 -20.92 2.61 -1.11
N GLN A 158 -21.53 2.75 -2.28
CA GLN A 158 -22.87 2.25 -2.58
C GLN A 158 -22.82 1.39 -3.83
N GLY A 159 -23.30 0.15 -3.76
CA GLY A 159 -23.41 -0.72 -4.92
C GLY A 159 -24.74 -1.45 -4.99
N LEU A 160 -24.85 -2.34 -5.99
CA LEU A 160 -26.05 -3.13 -6.29
C LEU A 160 -26.52 -3.97 -5.10
N HIS A 161 -25.57 -4.52 -4.35
CA HIS A 161 -25.81 -5.39 -3.19
C HIS A 161 -25.93 -4.62 -1.88
N GLY A 162 -26.04 -3.28 -1.95
CA GLY A 162 -26.07 -2.37 -0.81
C GLY A 162 -24.81 -1.51 -0.69
N GLY A 163 -24.79 -0.64 0.31
CA GLY A 163 -23.63 0.20 0.60
C GLY A 163 -23.08 -0.01 1.99
N TYR A 164 -21.78 0.25 2.15
CA TYR A 164 -21.06 0.13 3.40
C TYR A 164 -20.25 1.39 3.69
N ASP A 165 -20.08 1.67 4.98
CA ASP A 165 -19.23 2.77 5.43
C ASP A 165 -17.76 2.34 5.32
N VAL A 166 -16.97 3.15 4.65
CA VAL A 166 -15.52 2.96 4.58
C VAL A 166 -14.96 3.45 5.91
N THR A 167 -14.43 2.52 6.70
CA THR A 167 -13.83 2.82 8.00
C THR A 167 -12.33 2.54 7.99
N GLY A 168 -11.59 3.26 8.83
CA GLY A 168 -10.16 3.03 9.03
C GLY A 168 -9.72 3.41 10.43
N SER A 169 -8.57 2.90 10.84
CA SER A 169 -7.94 3.21 12.14
C SER A 169 -6.78 4.17 11.91
N ILE A 170 -6.82 5.33 12.57
CA ILE A 170 -5.71 6.27 12.61
C ILE A 170 -4.74 5.78 13.68
N ASP A 171 -3.47 5.54 13.34
CA ASP A 171 -2.52 4.99 14.32
C ASP A 171 -2.37 5.91 15.54
N LEU A 172 -2.32 7.23 15.31
CA LEU A 172 -2.33 8.24 16.37
C LEU A 172 -2.94 9.57 15.91
N TRP A 173 -3.88 10.10 16.68
CA TRP A 173 -4.43 11.44 16.56
C TRP A 173 -3.93 12.33 17.70
N ASP A 174 -3.19 13.39 17.39
CA ASP A 174 -2.76 14.42 18.34
C ASP A 174 -3.79 15.54 18.42
N ARG A 175 -4.68 15.46 19.42
CA ARG A 175 -5.76 16.43 19.64
C ARG A 175 -5.24 17.83 19.96
N LYS A 176 -4.03 17.95 20.51
CA LYS A 176 -3.45 19.26 20.88
C LYS A 176 -3.00 20.03 19.65
N THR A 177 -2.44 19.33 18.66
CA THR A 177 -1.90 19.94 17.44
C THR A 177 -2.79 19.74 16.21
N HIS A 178 -3.93 19.06 16.38
CA HIS A 178 -4.83 18.69 15.31
C HIS A 178 -4.13 17.94 14.17
N SER A 179 -3.26 16.98 14.51
CA SER A 179 -2.42 16.25 13.56
C SER A 179 -2.70 14.75 13.54
N THR A 180 -2.99 14.20 12.35
CA THR A 180 -3.01 12.75 12.15
C THR A 180 -1.60 12.24 12.00
N ILE A 181 -1.29 11.08 12.58
CA ILE A 181 0.02 10.46 12.52
C ILE A 181 -0.17 8.99 12.13
N ASP A 182 0.52 8.59 11.07
CA ASP A 182 0.58 7.22 10.58
C ASP A 182 2.03 6.73 10.58
N TRP A 183 2.27 5.57 11.18
CA TRP A 183 3.58 4.95 11.30
C TRP A 183 3.81 4.00 10.13
N LYS A 184 4.94 4.14 9.43
CA LYS A 184 5.33 3.23 8.34
C LYS A 184 6.66 2.58 8.65
N ASN A 185 6.62 1.34 9.15
CA ASN A 185 7.84 0.53 9.30
C ASN A 185 8.31 0.05 7.91
N VAL A 186 9.44 0.58 7.42
CA VAL A 186 9.86 0.43 6.02
C VAL A 186 11.33 0.07 5.87
N GLY A 187 11.62 -0.73 4.83
CA GLY A 187 12.99 -1.07 4.44
C GLY A 187 13.66 -0.01 3.57
N ASN A 188 14.97 -0.20 3.32
CA ASN A 188 15.82 0.73 2.57
C ASN A 188 15.24 1.20 1.22
N THR A 189 14.60 0.31 0.45
CA THR A 189 14.08 0.65 -0.88
C THR A 189 12.99 1.73 -0.80
N THR A 190 12.08 1.62 0.17
CA THR A 190 11.02 2.61 0.39
C THR A 190 11.61 3.91 0.91
N VAL A 191 12.57 3.85 1.85
CA VAL A 191 13.30 5.03 2.35
C VAL A 191 13.94 5.81 1.19
N THR A 192 14.62 5.14 0.25
CA THR A 192 15.20 5.79 -0.93
C THR A 192 14.13 6.46 -1.81
N LYS A 193 13.01 5.79 -2.07
CA LYS A 193 11.89 6.36 -2.85
C LYS A 193 11.30 7.59 -2.17
N VAL A 194 11.09 7.54 -0.85
CA VAL A 194 10.55 8.67 -0.08
C VAL A 194 11.51 9.86 -0.09
N LYS A 195 12.83 9.64 0.02
CA LYS A 195 13.82 10.72 -0.10
C LYS A 195 13.81 11.38 -1.48
N ALA A 196 13.57 10.59 -2.54
CA ALA A 196 13.61 11.08 -3.90
C ALA A 196 12.31 11.78 -4.34
N HIS A 197 11.15 11.29 -3.89
CA HIS A 197 9.85 11.66 -4.45
C HIS A 197 8.78 11.99 -3.39
N GLY A 198 9.11 11.91 -2.11
CA GLY A 198 8.14 11.98 -1.03
C GLY A 198 7.30 10.69 -0.87
N PRO A 199 6.28 10.72 0.00
CA PRO A 199 5.37 9.59 0.18
C PRO A 199 4.64 9.23 -1.12
N SER A 200 4.36 7.93 -1.30
CA SER A 200 3.55 7.47 -2.42
C SER A 200 2.13 8.04 -2.36
N GLN A 201 1.43 8.04 -3.51
CA GLN A 201 0.00 8.37 -3.58
C GLN A 201 -0.81 7.59 -2.54
N GLN A 202 -0.54 6.29 -2.41
CA GLN A 202 -1.25 5.43 -1.47
C GLN A 202 -1.20 5.98 -0.04
N TYR A 203 -0.03 6.41 0.43
CA TYR A 203 0.11 6.97 1.77
C TYR A 203 -0.48 8.38 1.89
N ARG A 204 -0.36 9.22 0.85
CA ARG A 204 -0.96 10.57 0.84
C ARG A 204 -2.49 10.52 0.86
N VAL A 205 -3.09 9.63 0.07
CA VAL A 205 -4.54 9.38 0.05
C VAL A 205 -5.01 8.83 1.39
N GLN A 206 -4.29 7.84 1.96
CA GLN A 206 -4.63 7.31 3.29
C GLN A 206 -4.67 8.42 4.35
N ALA A 207 -3.64 9.27 4.39
CA ALA A 207 -3.60 10.39 5.34
C ALA A 207 -4.73 11.41 5.10
N SER A 208 -5.05 11.71 3.83
CA SER A 208 -6.19 12.56 3.47
C SER A 208 -7.52 11.97 3.96
N LEU A 209 -7.76 10.67 3.75
CA LEU A 209 -8.97 9.98 4.19
C LEU A 209 -9.12 9.98 5.72
N TYR A 210 -8.03 9.81 6.48
CA TYR A 210 -8.06 9.90 7.93
C TYR A 210 -8.45 11.29 8.43
N GLY A 211 -7.87 12.34 7.84
CA GLY A 211 -8.29 13.71 8.16
C GLY A 211 -9.76 13.97 7.80
N MET A 212 -10.26 13.44 6.67
CA MET A 212 -11.69 13.50 6.33
C MET A 212 -12.56 12.77 7.36
N GLY A 213 -12.13 11.61 7.84
CA GLY A 213 -12.84 10.86 8.87
C GLY A 213 -13.00 11.65 10.17
N LEU A 214 -11.95 12.35 10.59
CA LEU A 214 -12.01 13.26 11.73
C LEU A 214 -12.95 14.46 11.48
N GLN A 215 -12.90 15.05 10.29
CA GLN A 215 -13.84 16.13 9.94
C GLN A 215 -15.30 15.67 9.98
N ASN A 216 -15.59 14.43 9.56
CA ASN A 216 -16.93 13.86 9.64
C ASN A 216 -17.43 13.73 11.09
N GLU A 217 -16.52 13.63 12.06
CA GLU A 217 -16.83 13.61 13.49
C GLU A 217 -16.83 15.00 14.14
N GLY A 218 -16.66 16.06 13.34
CA GLY A 218 -16.63 17.44 13.81
C GLY A 218 -15.28 17.92 14.34
N GLU A 219 -14.23 17.11 14.23
CA GLU A 219 -12.89 17.48 14.65
C GLU A 219 -12.23 18.43 13.65
N ARG A 220 -11.48 19.40 14.18
CA ARG A 220 -10.58 20.23 13.37
C ARG A 220 -9.32 19.44 13.06
N VAL A 221 -8.90 19.45 11.79
CA VAL A 221 -7.64 18.84 11.33
C VAL A 221 -6.76 19.90 10.69
N GLU A 222 -5.52 20.01 11.18
CA GLU A 222 -4.53 20.96 10.67
C GLU A 222 -3.45 20.28 9.82
N ARG A 223 -3.00 19.09 10.21
CA ARG A 223 -1.88 18.41 9.56
C ARG A 223 -2.09 16.92 9.42
N ASN A 224 -1.43 16.40 8.39
CA ASN A 224 -1.26 14.99 8.14
C ASN A 224 0.23 14.65 8.23
N CYS A 225 0.57 13.69 9.08
CA CYS A 225 1.93 13.26 9.34
C CYS A 225 2.09 11.78 8.98
N ILE A 226 3.16 11.48 8.25
CA ILE A 226 3.56 10.11 7.92
C ILE A 226 5.00 9.95 8.36
N TYR A 227 5.24 9.04 9.30
CA TYR A 227 6.57 8.82 9.85
C TYR A 227 7.12 7.48 9.39
N PHE A 228 8.11 7.52 8.50
CA PHE A 228 8.78 6.34 7.98
C PHE A 228 9.86 5.89 8.96
N LEU A 229 9.58 4.78 9.66
CA LEU A 229 10.46 4.18 10.65
C LEU A 229 11.34 3.12 9.98
N PRO A 230 12.66 3.13 10.19
CA PRO A 230 13.55 2.23 9.49
C PRO A 230 13.49 0.81 10.08
N SER A 231 13.11 -0.17 9.27
CA SER A 231 12.97 -1.57 9.71
C SER A 231 14.31 -2.29 9.92
N ASN A 232 15.41 -1.73 9.41
CA ASN A 232 16.72 -2.37 9.31
C ASN A 232 17.87 -1.46 9.76
N LYS A 233 17.56 -0.38 10.48
CA LYS A 233 18.54 0.53 11.09
C LYS A 233 18.49 0.40 12.60
N THR A 234 19.56 0.80 13.26
CA THR A 234 19.72 0.69 14.72
C THR A 234 19.19 1.89 15.48
N SER A 235 18.79 2.97 14.79
CA SER A 235 18.37 4.23 15.41
C SER A 235 17.21 4.87 14.66
N LEU A 236 16.33 5.56 15.40
CA LEU A 236 15.29 6.42 14.85
C LEU A 236 15.84 7.70 14.21
N GLY A 237 17.13 8.00 14.38
CA GLY A 237 17.78 9.10 13.65
C GLY A 237 17.77 8.93 12.12
N ASP A 238 17.54 7.70 11.63
CA ASP A 238 17.36 7.39 10.21
C ASP A 238 15.89 7.46 9.75
N ALA A 239 14.95 7.80 10.64
CA ALA A 239 13.55 7.97 10.28
C ALA A 239 13.36 9.15 9.32
N LEU A 240 12.35 9.05 8.46
CA LEU A 240 11.96 10.14 7.58
C LEU A 240 10.59 10.64 8.00
N PRO A 241 10.53 11.75 8.75
CA PRO A 241 9.26 12.39 9.00
C PRO A 241 8.80 13.14 7.76
N TRP A 242 7.53 12.99 7.41
CA TRP A 242 6.85 13.81 6.42
C TRP A 242 5.60 14.40 7.05
N GLU A 243 5.44 15.72 6.93
CA GLU A 243 4.29 16.44 7.46
C GLU A 243 3.80 17.43 6.41
N THR A 244 2.49 17.54 6.27
CA THR A 244 1.86 18.53 5.41
C THR A 244 0.62 19.10 6.08
N ARG A 245 0.15 20.26 5.59
CA ARG A 245 -1.19 20.74 5.94
C ARG A 245 -2.23 19.76 5.43
N PHE A 246 -3.29 19.58 6.21
CA PHE A 246 -4.40 18.73 5.81
C PHE A 246 -4.99 19.20 4.47
N ASP A 247 -5.13 18.25 3.55
CA ASP A 247 -5.75 18.41 2.23
C ASP A 247 -6.74 17.25 2.02
N PRO A 248 -8.05 17.52 1.87
CA PRO A 248 -9.06 16.49 1.66
C PRO A 248 -9.15 16.01 0.20
N GLU A 249 -8.57 16.72 -0.77
CA GLU A 249 -8.80 16.44 -2.20
C GLU A 249 -8.30 15.05 -2.65
N PRO A 250 -7.11 14.56 -2.22
CA PRO A 250 -6.69 13.21 -2.56
C PRO A 250 -7.65 12.12 -2.04
N GLY A 251 -8.19 12.29 -0.84
CA GLY A 251 -9.16 11.37 -0.25
C GLY A 251 -10.51 11.40 -0.97
N LYS A 252 -11.01 12.58 -1.31
CA LYS A 252 -12.23 12.74 -2.12
C LYS A 252 -12.09 12.08 -3.48
N TRP A 253 -10.97 12.30 -4.17
CA TRP A 253 -10.68 11.64 -5.45
C TRP A 253 -10.70 10.12 -5.31
N ALA A 254 -10.04 9.57 -4.29
CA ALA A 254 -9.97 8.12 -4.11
C ALA A 254 -11.35 7.48 -3.84
N LEU A 255 -12.19 8.13 -3.04
CA LEU A 255 -13.57 7.69 -2.80
C LEU A 255 -14.42 7.78 -4.07
N ALA A 256 -14.33 8.89 -4.81
CA ALA A 256 -15.05 9.06 -6.07
C ALA A 256 -14.63 8.00 -7.11
N ARG A 257 -13.33 7.72 -7.21
CA ARG A 257 -12.78 6.67 -8.08
C ARG A 257 -13.28 5.28 -7.69
N ALA A 258 -13.25 4.94 -6.40
CA ALA A 258 -13.78 3.66 -5.93
C ALA A 258 -15.29 3.54 -6.18
N GLN A 259 -16.06 4.61 -5.96
CA GLN A 259 -17.49 4.64 -6.26
C GLN A 259 -17.77 4.48 -7.76
N LEU A 260 -16.97 5.11 -8.63
CA LEU A 260 -17.06 4.93 -10.08
C LEU A 260 -16.82 3.46 -10.47
N LEU A 261 -15.78 2.84 -9.91
CA LEU A 261 -15.50 1.41 -10.14
C LEU A 261 -16.69 0.53 -9.73
N VAL A 262 -17.25 0.74 -8.54
CA VAL A 262 -18.44 -0.01 -8.07
C VAL A 262 -19.60 0.18 -9.04
N ASN A 263 -19.92 1.43 -9.41
CA ASN A 263 -21.03 1.72 -10.33
C ASN A 263 -20.86 1.04 -11.70
N LEU A 264 -19.64 1.07 -12.26
CA LEU A 264 -19.36 0.45 -13.55
C LEU A 264 -19.48 -1.07 -13.46
N MET A 265 -18.90 -1.68 -12.43
CA MET A 265 -19.01 -3.13 -12.20
C MET A 265 -20.46 -3.57 -12.04
N ASP A 266 -21.27 -2.81 -11.28
CA ASP A 266 -22.70 -3.08 -11.11
C ASP A 266 -23.47 -2.98 -12.43
N CYS A 267 -23.15 -1.99 -13.27
CA CYS A 267 -23.76 -1.85 -14.58
C CYS A 267 -23.44 -3.03 -15.50
N VAL A 268 -22.18 -3.49 -15.50
CA VAL A 268 -21.76 -4.66 -16.29
C VAL A 268 -22.48 -5.92 -15.77
N GLU A 269 -22.51 -6.12 -14.45
CA GLU A 269 -23.15 -7.28 -13.82
C GLU A 269 -24.66 -7.34 -14.10
N GLN A 270 -25.37 -6.21 -14.00
CA GLN A 270 -26.81 -6.15 -14.28
C GLN A 270 -27.15 -6.44 -15.74
N ALA A 271 -26.29 -5.99 -16.67
CA ALA A 271 -26.55 -6.12 -18.10
C ALA A 271 -26.10 -7.47 -18.67
N GLU A 272 -24.95 -7.98 -18.23
CA GLU A 272 -24.24 -9.10 -18.87
C GLU A 272 -23.92 -10.26 -17.90
N GLY A 273 -24.11 -10.06 -16.58
CA GLY A 273 -23.81 -11.04 -15.55
C GLY A 273 -22.41 -10.91 -14.91
N ALA A 274 -22.23 -11.59 -13.77
CA ALA A 274 -21.01 -11.51 -12.96
C ALA A 274 -19.75 -12.02 -13.68
N ASP A 275 -19.87 -13.06 -14.53
CA ASP A 275 -18.72 -13.61 -15.28
C ASP A 275 -18.15 -12.57 -16.28
N VAL A 276 -19.00 -11.74 -16.88
CA VAL A 276 -18.58 -10.65 -17.78
C VAL A 276 -18.01 -9.47 -16.99
N ARG A 277 -18.58 -9.15 -15.83
CA ARG A 277 -18.00 -8.17 -14.88
C ARG A 277 -16.56 -8.56 -14.51
N ASP A 278 -16.36 -9.82 -14.15
CA ASP A 278 -15.04 -10.31 -13.74
C ASP A 278 -14.06 -10.33 -14.93
N SER A 279 -14.54 -10.66 -16.14
CA SER A 279 -13.76 -10.52 -17.38
C SER A 279 -13.40 -9.07 -17.68
N TRP A 280 -14.28 -8.11 -17.39
CA TRP A 280 -14.00 -6.69 -17.52
C TRP A 280 -12.95 -6.21 -16.52
N ILE A 281 -12.99 -6.69 -15.26
CA ILE A 281 -11.96 -6.39 -14.24
C ILE A 281 -10.58 -6.80 -14.74
N LYS A 282 -10.46 -7.97 -15.40
CA LYS A 282 -9.20 -8.44 -15.99
C LYS A 282 -8.62 -7.49 -17.04
N GLN A 283 -9.45 -6.70 -17.73
CA GLN A 283 -9.02 -5.73 -18.75
C GLN A 283 -8.55 -4.40 -18.14
N LEU A 284 -8.79 -4.17 -16.85
CA LEU A 284 -8.41 -2.92 -16.19
C LEU A 284 -6.88 -2.78 -16.09
N PRO A 285 -6.36 -1.55 -16.16
CA PRO A 285 -4.93 -1.32 -16.09
C PRO A 285 -4.36 -1.78 -14.75
N ALA A 286 -3.41 -2.72 -14.82
CA ALA A 286 -2.61 -3.14 -13.68
C ALA A 286 -1.36 -2.27 -13.56
N ALA A 287 -1.00 -1.90 -12.33
CA ALA A 287 0.32 -1.33 -12.09
C ALA A 287 1.40 -2.37 -12.38
N SER A 288 2.60 -1.92 -12.77
CA SER A 288 3.74 -2.81 -13.02
C SER A 288 3.98 -3.73 -11.81
N PRO A 289 4.37 -5.01 -12.00
CA PRO A 289 4.71 -5.92 -10.89
C PRO A 289 5.79 -5.37 -9.95
N ASP A 290 6.64 -4.44 -10.40
CA ASP A 290 7.63 -3.77 -9.54
C ASP A 290 7.04 -2.67 -8.64
N ARG A 291 5.81 -2.25 -8.92
CA ARG A 291 5.06 -1.20 -8.20
C ARG A 291 3.89 -1.74 -7.39
N CYS A 292 3.31 -2.89 -7.76
CA CYS A 292 2.20 -3.50 -7.02
C CYS A 292 2.56 -4.88 -6.45
N PHE A 293 2.48 -5.00 -5.12
CA PHE A 293 2.77 -6.25 -4.42
C PHE A 293 1.78 -7.37 -4.77
N SER A 294 0.49 -7.06 -4.91
CA SER A 294 -0.55 -8.03 -5.29
C SER A 294 -0.31 -8.59 -6.70
N CYS A 295 0.02 -7.73 -7.68
CA CYS A 295 0.39 -8.19 -9.02
C CYS A 295 1.66 -9.03 -9.01
N LYS A 296 2.70 -8.60 -8.26
CA LYS A 296 3.94 -9.35 -8.09
C LYS A 296 3.71 -10.73 -7.47
N GLY A 297 2.87 -10.78 -6.45
CA GLY A 297 2.51 -11.98 -5.71
C GLY A 297 1.52 -12.88 -6.44
N ARG A 298 0.95 -12.42 -7.58
CA ARG A 298 -0.06 -13.15 -8.36
C ARG A 298 -1.22 -13.63 -7.49
N VAL A 299 -1.70 -12.74 -6.62
CA VAL A 299 -2.66 -13.06 -5.56
C VAL A 299 -4.09 -13.24 -6.06
N TRP A 300 -4.39 -12.73 -7.26
CA TRP A 300 -5.72 -12.78 -7.86
C TRP A 300 -5.88 -14.01 -8.77
N PRO A 301 -7.12 -14.54 -8.92
CA PRO A 301 -7.39 -15.73 -9.72
C PRO A 301 -6.86 -15.64 -11.15
N ASP A 302 -7.00 -14.48 -11.79
CA ASP A 302 -6.63 -14.21 -13.18
C ASP A 302 -5.10 -14.07 -13.42
N MET A 303 -4.31 -14.10 -12.34
CA MET A 303 -2.84 -14.03 -12.35
C MET A 303 -2.18 -15.32 -11.86
N SER A 304 -2.94 -16.22 -11.24
CA SER A 304 -2.47 -17.49 -10.70
C SER A 304 -2.62 -18.62 -11.73
N ALA A 305 -1.52 -19.31 -12.03
CA ALA A 305 -1.51 -20.45 -12.94
C ALA A 305 -1.93 -21.71 -12.19
N LEU A 306 -3.23 -21.90 -11.93
CA LEU A 306 -3.76 -23.14 -11.37
C LEU A 306 -4.95 -23.65 -12.20
N PRO A 307 -4.94 -24.94 -12.62
CA PRO A 307 -5.92 -25.50 -13.57
C PRO A 307 -7.39 -25.38 -13.15
N GLU A 308 -7.66 -25.44 -11.84
CA GLU A 308 -9.01 -25.43 -11.25
C GLU A 308 -9.82 -24.13 -11.47
N PHE A 309 -9.16 -23.02 -11.86
CA PHE A 309 -9.81 -21.75 -12.23
C PHE A 309 -9.75 -21.47 -13.75
N ASP A 310 -8.99 -22.27 -14.51
CA ASP A 310 -8.95 -22.25 -15.98
C ASP A 310 -10.03 -23.16 -16.60
N ASP A 311 -10.82 -23.87 -15.77
CA ASP A 311 -11.84 -24.82 -16.24
C ASP A 311 -12.99 -24.15 -17.01
N LYS A 312 -13.15 -22.82 -16.91
CA LYS A 312 -14.08 -22.04 -17.73
C LYS A 312 -13.36 -20.86 -18.39
N PRO A 313 -13.44 -20.72 -19.73
CA PRO A 313 -12.91 -19.55 -20.41
C PRO A 313 -13.63 -18.30 -19.95
N TRP A 314 -12.86 -17.23 -19.70
CA TRP A 314 -13.39 -15.90 -19.41
C TRP A 314 -14.22 -15.41 -20.60
N PRO A 315 -15.50 -15.04 -20.43
CA PRO A 315 -16.33 -14.57 -21.53
C PRO A 315 -15.79 -13.27 -22.15
N ASP A 316 -16.13 -13.05 -23.42
CA ASP A 316 -15.82 -11.81 -24.11
C ASP A 316 -16.55 -10.63 -23.47
N VAL A 317 -15.85 -9.50 -23.37
CA VAL A 317 -16.38 -8.26 -22.82
C VAL A 317 -16.85 -7.36 -23.97
N PRO A 318 -18.15 -6.99 -24.03
CA PRO A 318 -18.65 -6.08 -25.05
C PRO A 318 -17.88 -4.75 -25.12
N ASP A 319 -17.60 -4.27 -26.34
CA ASP A 319 -16.81 -3.03 -26.60
C ASP A 319 -17.32 -1.81 -25.83
N LYS A 320 -18.65 -1.69 -25.64
CA LYS A 320 -19.26 -0.60 -24.88
C LYS A 320 -18.71 -0.46 -23.46
N TRP A 321 -18.28 -1.56 -22.84
CA TRP A 321 -17.69 -1.56 -21.50
C TRP A 321 -16.19 -1.28 -21.53
N LEU A 322 -15.49 -1.75 -22.55
CA LEU A 322 -14.06 -1.47 -22.75
C LEU A 322 -13.80 0.03 -22.96
N GLN A 323 -14.70 0.71 -23.65
CA GLN A 323 -14.63 2.16 -23.90
C GLN A 323 -14.70 3.01 -22.62
N LEU A 324 -15.19 2.46 -21.49
CA LEU A 324 -15.29 3.17 -20.21
C LEU A 324 -14.04 3.08 -19.36
N ILE A 325 -13.13 2.12 -19.64
CA ILE A 325 -11.91 1.89 -18.86
C ILE A 325 -11.05 3.17 -18.73
N PRO A 326 -10.82 3.97 -19.80
CA PRO A 326 -9.99 5.17 -19.72
C PRO A 326 -10.54 6.27 -18.78
N LEU A 327 -11.80 6.19 -18.35
CA LEU A 327 -12.40 7.14 -17.41
C LEU A 327 -11.90 6.92 -15.96
N ILE A 328 -11.27 5.78 -15.68
CA ILE A 328 -10.80 5.42 -14.34
C ILE A 328 -9.32 5.78 -14.22
N GLU A 329 -9.06 6.93 -13.62
CA GLU A 329 -7.69 7.41 -13.42
C GLU A 329 -6.91 6.56 -12.41
N SER A 330 -5.72 6.10 -12.79
CA SER A 330 -4.82 5.37 -11.89
C SER A 330 -4.15 6.27 -10.85
N GLU A 331 -3.89 7.52 -11.22
CA GLU A 331 -3.07 8.45 -10.44
C GLU A 331 -3.77 9.78 -10.19
N TYR A 332 -3.68 10.28 -8.96
CA TYR A 332 -4.10 11.61 -8.56
C TYR A 332 -3.04 12.64 -8.93
N GLN A 333 -3.46 13.74 -9.54
CA GLN A 333 -2.59 14.85 -9.89
C GLN A 333 -2.40 15.75 -8.66
N PHE A 334 -1.33 15.52 -7.91
CA PHE A 334 -0.99 16.39 -6.78
C PHE A 334 -0.55 17.76 -7.28
N THR A 335 -1.21 18.81 -6.80
CA THR A 335 -0.74 20.18 -6.98
C THR A 335 0.49 20.39 -6.09
N GLU A 336 1.59 20.86 -6.69
CA GLU A 336 2.83 21.21 -5.97
C GLU A 336 2.69 22.48 -5.13
#